data_AF-A0A4R2LED5-F1
#
_entry.id   AF-A0A4R2LED5-F1
#
_cell.length_a   1.000
_cell.length_b   1.000
_cell.length_c   1.000
_cell.angle_alpha   90.00
_cell.angle_beta   90.00
_cell.angle_gamma   90.00
#
_symmetry.space_group_name_H-M   'P 1'
#
loop_
_entity.id
_entity.type
_entity.pdbx_description
1 polymer ?
#
loop_
_entity_poly.entity_id
_entity_poly.type
_entity_poly.pdbx_seq_one_letter_code
_entity_poly.pdbx_strand_id
1 'polypeptide(L)' 'MKVIEILNFNRELLNKLRNAGIRPEDVRYIDLYSDYIRLLEDNGKVSYAVAVLSGKYSVSERTVYSLIRKFGSDCKTLAE' A
#
# COMPACT_ATOMS: atom_id res chain seq x y z
N MET A 1 -7.27 26.84 -5.45
CA MET A 1 -7.72 25.46 -5.22
C MET A 1 -7.97 25.24 -3.74
N LYS A 2 -9.23 25.03 -3.37
CA LYS A 2 -9.62 24.59 -2.03
C LYS A 2 -9.60 23.07 -1.97
N VAL A 3 -9.42 22.51 -0.78
CA VAL A 3 -9.43 21.05 -0.55
C VAL A 3 -10.70 20.40 -1.12
N ILE A 4 -11.84 21.07 -0.96
CA ILE A 4 -13.14 20.60 -1.47
C ILE A 4 -13.19 20.50 -3.00
N GLU A 5 -12.45 21.32 -3.73
CA GLU A 5 -12.41 21.28 -5.20
C GLU A 5 -11.70 20.02 -5.70
N ILE A 6 -10.57 19.65 -5.06
CA ILE A 6 -9.82 18.42 -5.39
C ILE A 6 -10.64 17.18 -5.02
N LEU A 7 -11.32 17.21 -3.88
CA LEU A 7 -12.20 16.11 -3.46
C LEU A 7 -13.38 15.93 -4.42
N ASN A 8 -13.99 17.03 -4.87
CA ASN A 8 -15.07 16.98 -5.86
C ASN A 8 -14.57 16.49 -7.23
N PHE A 9 -13.38 16.93 -7.65
CA PHE A 9 -12.76 16.47 -8.89
C PHE A 9 -12.50 14.95 -8.89
N ASN A 10 -12.06 14.41 -7.76
CA ASN A 10 -11.72 12.98 -7.63
C ASN A 10 -12.83 12.12 -7.01
N ARG A 11 -14.06 12.63 -6.90
CA ARG A 11 -15.14 12.02 -6.11
C ARG A 11 -15.41 10.56 -6.48
N GLU A 12 -15.46 10.24 -7.76
CA GLU A 12 -15.69 8.87 -8.23
C GLU A 12 -14.55 7.91 -7.88
N LEU A 13 -13.31 8.35 -8.09
CA LEU A 13 -12.11 7.56 -7.76
C LEU A 13 -12.03 7.31 -6.26
N LEU A 14 -12.25 8.35 -5.44
CA LEU A 14 -12.24 8.23 -3.99
C LEU A 14 -13.34 7.29 -3.48
N ASN A 15 -14.52 7.31 -4.09
CA ASN A 15 -15.59 6.35 -3.77
C ASN A 15 -15.19 4.91 -4.13
N LYS A 16 -14.59 4.68 -5.30
CA LYS A 16 -14.10 3.35 -5.71
C LYS A 16 -13.03 2.82 -4.74
N LEU A 17 -12.05 3.65 -4.40
CA LEU A 17 -11.00 3.30 -3.42
C LEU A 17 -11.60 2.97 -2.05
N ARG A 18 -12.54 3.79 -1.57
CA ARG A 18 -13.24 3.54 -0.31
C ARG A 18 -14.02 2.23 -0.33
N ASN A 19 -14.72 1.94 -1.42
CA ASN A 19 -15.48 0.70 -1.59
C ASN A 19 -14.56 -0.54 -1.64
N ALA A 20 -13.35 -0.38 -2.18
CA ALA A 20 -12.31 -1.42 -2.15
C ALA A 20 -11.58 -1.53 -0.79
N GLY A 21 -11.92 -0.69 0.20
CA GLY A 21 -11.27 -0.67 1.51
C GLY A 21 -9.87 -0.04 1.52
N ILE A 22 -9.50 0.68 0.47
CA ILE A 22 -8.21 1.36 0.33
C ILE A 22 -8.27 2.71 1.05
N ARG A 23 -7.26 2.99 1.87
CA ARG A 23 -7.12 4.23 2.62
C ARG A 23 -6.19 5.19 1.87
N PRO A 24 -6.39 6.51 1.98
CA PRO A 24 -5.45 7.48 1.41
C PRO A 24 -4.04 7.37 2.02
N GLU A 25 -3.94 6.88 3.26
CA GLU A 25 -2.67 6.59 3.93
C GLU A 25 -1.84 5.52 3.22
N ASP A 26 -2.49 4.60 2.50
CA ASP A 26 -1.84 3.49 1.81
C ASP A 26 -0.93 3.98 0.67
N VAL A 27 -1.22 5.18 0.13
CA VAL A 27 -0.42 5.82 -0.93
C VAL A 27 1.04 6.00 -0.50
N ARG A 28 1.30 6.20 0.80
CA ARG A 28 2.66 6.38 1.34
C ARG A 28 3.51 5.10 1.29
N TYR A 29 2.88 3.95 1.11
CA TYR A 29 3.55 2.65 1.14
C TYR A 29 3.60 1.97 -0.23
N ILE A 30 3.18 2.65 -1.30
CA ILE A 30 3.27 2.14 -2.68
C ILE A 30 4.73 1.83 -3.03
N ASP A 31 5.65 2.76 -2.73
CA ASP A 31 7.08 2.59 -3.01
C ASP A 31 7.68 1.44 -2.18
N LEU A 32 7.24 1.28 -0.93
CA LEU A 32 7.66 0.17 -0.06
C LEU A 32 7.29 -1.18 -0.68
N TYR A 33 6.10 -1.29 -1.26
CA TYR A 33 5.66 -2.52 -1.92
C TYR A 33 6.39 -2.77 -3.24
N SER A 34 6.66 -1.72 -4.02
CA SER A 34 7.46 -1.85 -5.24
C SER A 34 8.87 -2.33 -4.94
N ASP A 35 9.51 -1.77 -3.92
CA ASP A 35 10.83 -2.22 -3.46
C ASP A 35 10.80 -3.64 -2.92
N TYR A 36 9.72 -4.04 -2.23
CA TYR A 36 9.52 -5.42 -1.79
C TYR A 36 9.52 -6.41 -2.96
N ILE A 37 8.77 -6.13 -4.03
CA ILE A 37 8.73 -6.99 -5.22
C ILE A 37 10.11 -7.09 -5.87
N ARG A 38 10.83 -5.97 -6.02
CA ARG A 38 12.20 -5.97 -6.56
C ARG A 38 13.16 -6.83 -5.74
N LEU A 39 13.10 -6.73 -4.41
CA LEU A 39 13.93 -7.54 -3.51
C LEU A 39 13.59 -9.03 -3.59
N LEU A 40 12.35 -9.39 -3.91
CA LEU A 40 11.96 -10.78 -4.15
C LEU A 40 12.42 -11.30 -5.52
N GLU A 41 12.34 -10.46 -6.56
CA GLU A 41 12.81 -10.79 -7.92
C GLU A 41 14.31 -11.09 -7.94
N ASP A 42 15.09 -10.40 -7.10
CA ASP A 42 16.52 -10.66 -6.89
C ASP A 42 16.82 -11.95 -6.08
N ASN A 43 15.85 -12.89 -6.00
CA ASN A 43 15.89 -14.11 -5.18
C ASN A 43 16.08 -13.86 -3.67
N GLY A 44 15.72 -12.67 -3.19
CA GLY A 44 15.80 -12.31 -1.79
C GLY A 44 14.78 -13.08 -0.94
N LYS A 45 15.19 -13.49 0.27
CA LYS A 45 14.25 -14.04 1.26
C LYS A 45 13.32 -12.95 1.76
N VAL A 46 12.04 -13.29 1.99
CA VAL A 46 11.02 -12.37 2.55
C VAL A 46 11.51 -11.71 3.85
N SER A 47 12.14 -12.48 4.75
CA SER A 47 12.68 -11.96 6.01
C SER A 47 13.77 -10.91 5.81
N TYR A 48 14.62 -11.07 4.79
CA TYR A 48 15.63 -10.09 4.42
C TYR A 48 14.99 -8.82 3.87
N ALA A 49 14.03 -8.95 2.94
CA ALA A 49 13.33 -7.81 2.39
C ALA A 49 12.61 -6.99 3.47
N VAL A 50 11.97 -7.67 4.45
CA VAL A 50 11.31 -7.01 5.58
C VAL A 50 12.30 -6.21 6.43
N ALA A 51 13.47 -6.77 6.76
CA ALA A 51 14.48 -6.07 7.54
C ALA A 51 15.02 -4.82 6.82
N VAL A 52 15.27 -4.93 5.51
CA VAL A 52 15.74 -3.82 4.67
C VAL A 52 14.68 -2.71 4.58
N LEU A 53 13.42 -3.06 4.33
CA LEU A 53 12.32 -2.10 4.21
C LEU A 53 11.98 -1.42 5.54
N SER A 54 12.05 -2.18 6.64
CA SER A 54 11.88 -1.66 8.01
C SER A 54 12.84 -0.51 8.29
N GLY A 55 14.14 -0.71 7.97
CA GLY A 55 15.15 0.34 8.10
C GLY A 55 14.94 1.50 7.12
N LYS A 56 14.70 1.20 5.84
CA LYS A 56 14.58 2.22 4.78
C LYS A 56 13.40 3.17 5.00
N TYR A 57 12.26 2.64 5.43
CA TYR A 57 11.02 3.41 5.61
C TYR A 57 10.73 3.79 7.06
N SER A 58 11.65 3.48 8.01
CA SER A 58 11.49 3.77 9.44
C SER A 58 10.16 3.25 10.01
N VAL A 59 9.75 2.05 9.59
CA VAL A 59 8.53 1.37 10.05
C VAL A 59 8.90 0.04 10.69
N SER A 60 8.11 -0.42 11.67
CA SER A 60 8.39 -1.72 12.29
C SER A 60 8.24 -2.87 11.28
N GLU A 61 9.01 -3.94 11.46
CA GLU A 61 8.87 -5.16 10.64
C GLU A 61 7.44 -5.72 10.64
N ARG A 62 6.75 -5.64 11.78
CA ARG A 62 5.33 -6.03 11.89
C ARG A 62 4.44 -5.20 10.95
N THR A 63 4.71 -3.90 10.84
CA THR A 63 4.02 -3.01 9.91
C THR A 63 4.31 -3.43 8.47
N VAL A 64 5.57 -3.73 8.14
CA VAL A 64 5.97 -4.20 6.80
C VAL A 64 5.25 -5.49 6.44
N TYR A 65 5.23 -6.50 7.32
CA TYR A 65 4.46 -7.73 7.11
C TYR A 65 2.97 -7.47 6.89
N SER A 66 2.39 -6.54 7.65
CA SER A 66 0.97 -6.18 7.53
C SER A 66 0.69 -5.51 6.18
N LEU A 67 1.59 -4.64 5.71
CA LEU A 67 1.49 -3.95 4.43
C LEU A 67 1.67 -4.93 3.26
N ILE A 68 2.68 -5.80 3.30
CA ILE A 68 2.90 -6.85 2.29
C ILE A 68 1.65 -7.73 2.17
N ARG A 69 1.11 -8.18 3.31
CA ARG A 69 -0.10 -9.00 3.32
C ARG A 69 -1.29 -8.24 2.73
N LYS A 70 -1.47 -6.98 3.12
CA LYS A 70 -2.59 -6.15 2.65
C LYS A 70 -2.52 -5.88 1.15
N PHE A 71 -1.35 -5.49 0.64
CA PHE A 71 -1.18 -5.12 -0.77
C PHE A 71 -1.04 -6.32 -1.71
N GLY A 72 -0.61 -7.47 -1.20
CA GLY A 72 -0.66 -8.73 -1.93
C GLY A 72 -2.02 -9.43 -1.88
N SER A 73 -3.01 -8.90 -1.16
CA SER A 73 -4.36 -9.46 -1.12
C SER A 73 -5.21 -8.93 -2.28
N ASP A 74 -6.12 -9.75 -2.78
CA ASP A 74 -7.10 -9.31 -3.77
C ASP A 74 -7.92 -8.12 -3.25
N CYS A 75 -8.25 -7.19 -4.14
CA CYS A 75 -9.18 -6.13 -3.84
C CYS A 75 -10.53 -6.77 -3.48
N LYS A 76 -10.97 -6.56 -2.24
CA LYS A 76 -12.33 -6.90 -1.83
C LYS A 76 -13.28 -5.91 -2.48
N THR A 77 -13.60 -6.11 -3.74
CA THR A 77 -14.83 -5.56 -4.28
C THR A 77 -15.94 -6.21 -3.47
N LEU A 78 -16.66 -5.42 -2.68
CA LEU A 78 -17.96 -5.83 -2.18
C LEU A 78 -18.82 -6.06 -3.44
N ALA A 79 -18.79 -7.28 -3.97
CA ALA A 79 -19.82 -7.75 -4.86
C ALA A 79 -21.09 -7.77 -4.01
N GLU A 80 -22.05 -6.95 -4.42
CA GLU A 80 -23.41 -6.92 -3.89
C GLU A 80 -24.06 -8.30 -3.91
#